data_AF-F2NH00-F1
#
_entry.id   AF-F2NH00-F1
#
_cell.length_a   1.000
_cell.length_b   1.000
_cell.length_c   1.000
_cell.angle_alpha   90.00
_cell.angle_beta   90.00
_cell.angle_gamma   90.00
#
_symmetry.space_group_name_H-M   'P 1'
#
loop_
_entity.id
_entity.type
_entity.pdbx_description
1 polymer ?
#
loop_
_entity_poly.entity_id
_entity_poly.type
_entity_poly.pdbx_seq_one_letter_code
_entity_poly.pdbx_strand_id
1 'polypeptide(L)'
;MAGRIRVLDTAGRTMQRLGYLKPLCALVNETETSNLFSLGKRLIDRVTKKIRISPPLEDHIQKYVKLRLTDGTYKELRKAVLNGANNAQIAMEIQDLYLADNDLPSRTGKLVEANWQRYPYLGTSLELIKKGTYSALTRSLVLLALTPKKEQDAFQEYNSACNPMRLSDAQAILLLYCFIDNDAEVILPLFNKLLNVNADSFNERLAGEFLPDILRNIVKDFSQRSLTIEERDRLSLINKTAASIDKNKGKPYTGGGAREESIRVRLEPFCDLGLFQKPNKDRYEYATTPAFKILLENWGSVAETDVFLQQTFFQTFAAGRGFSVQESSESEAVAALVRAGEILKSSLGYTPITDVGLLAGIQLLTGKKKILELGRTFELLKALQKRDPDFVRFTVDRMGALAHVKFLKPQPENGA
;
A
#
# COMPACT_ATOMS: atom_id res chain seq x y z
N MET A 1 5.72 23.68 -10.26
CA MET A 1 6.67 23.47 -9.13
C MET A 1 7.59 22.34 -9.53
N ALA A 2 8.89 22.38 -9.18
CA ALA A 2 9.78 21.27 -9.48
C ALA A 2 9.26 20.03 -8.72
N GLY A 3 8.83 19.01 -9.46
CA GLY A 3 8.15 17.85 -8.89
C GLY A 3 9.06 17.06 -7.94
N ARG A 4 8.50 16.52 -6.87
CA ARG A 4 9.14 15.58 -5.95
C ARG A 4 9.66 14.36 -6.74
N ILE A 5 10.87 13.86 -6.43
CA ILE A 5 11.32 12.55 -6.91
C ILE A 5 10.43 11.47 -6.26
N ARG A 6 9.52 10.82 -7.01
CA ARG A 6 8.64 9.75 -6.50
C ARG A 6 9.25 8.39 -6.79
N VAL A 7 10.21 8.00 -5.95
CA VAL A 7 10.85 6.67 -5.95
C VAL A 7 10.90 6.16 -4.52
N LEU A 8 10.44 4.93 -4.24
CA LEU A 8 10.55 4.36 -2.90
C LEU A 8 12.01 4.40 -2.43
N ASP A 9 12.24 4.94 -1.23
CA ASP A 9 13.58 5.05 -0.63
C ASP A 9 14.22 3.68 -0.41
N THR A 10 13.39 2.67 -0.20
CA THR A 10 13.81 1.29 0.02
C THR A 10 12.84 0.36 -0.70
N ALA A 11 13.38 -0.52 -1.53
CA ALA A 11 12.65 -1.62 -2.13
C ALA A 11 13.22 -2.93 -1.60
N GLY A 12 12.35 -3.86 -1.21
CA GLY A 12 12.79 -5.17 -0.71
C GLY A 12 11.70 -6.22 -0.84
N ARG A 13 12.12 -7.48 -0.97
CA ARG A 13 11.24 -8.65 -1.10
C ARG A 13 10.39 -8.89 0.12
N THR A 14 10.69 -8.31 1.27
CA THR A 14 9.82 -8.41 2.45
C THR A 14 8.55 -7.58 2.28
N MET A 15 8.55 -6.62 1.35
CA MET A 15 7.46 -5.66 1.13
C MET A 15 6.40 -6.15 0.14
N GLN A 16 6.17 -7.47 0.07
CA GLN A 16 5.32 -8.08 -0.96
C GLN A 16 3.83 -7.94 -0.67
N ARG A 17 3.42 -8.02 0.60
CA ARG A 17 1.99 -8.09 0.97
C ARG A 17 1.56 -6.88 1.78
N LEU A 18 0.48 -6.26 1.32
CA LEU A 18 -0.01 -5.02 1.91
C LEU A 18 -0.79 -5.23 3.21
N GLY A 19 -1.31 -6.44 3.43
CA GLY A 19 -1.96 -6.81 4.70
C GLY A 19 -1.10 -6.55 5.93
N TYR A 20 0.22 -6.72 5.84
CA TYR A 20 1.15 -6.46 6.95
C TYR A 20 1.25 -4.98 7.37
N LEU A 21 0.80 -4.04 6.53
CA LEU A 21 0.75 -2.63 6.90
C LEU A 21 -0.32 -2.34 7.95
N LYS A 22 -1.40 -3.13 8.01
CA LYS A 22 -2.48 -2.95 8.99
C LYS A 22 -2.02 -3.16 10.44
N PRO A 23 -1.42 -4.31 10.81
CA PRO A 23 -0.94 -4.51 12.17
C PRO A 23 0.24 -3.58 12.46
N LEU A 24 1.03 -3.21 11.46
CA LEU A 24 2.12 -2.25 11.63
C LEU A 24 1.61 -0.85 11.95
N CYS A 25 0.60 -0.36 11.22
CA CYS A 25 -0.10 0.89 11.51
C CYS A 25 -0.75 0.86 12.90
N ALA A 26 -1.35 -0.26 13.31
CA ALA A 26 -1.87 -0.41 14.67
C ALA A 26 -0.76 -0.25 15.71
N LEU A 27 0.37 -0.95 15.53
CA LEU A 27 1.51 -0.90 16.45
C LEU A 27 2.10 0.50 16.62
N VAL A 28 2.23 1.29 15.55
CA VAL A 28 2.76 2.67 15.63
C VAL A 28 1.78 3.67 16.22
N ASN A 29 0.47 3.35 16.23
CA ASN A 29 -0.55 4.19 16.88
C ASN A 29 -0.78 3.80 18.34
N GLU A 30 -0.39 2.58 18.74
CA GLU A 30 -0.39 2.16 20.16
C GLU A 30 0.72 2.86 20.98
N THR A 31 1.80 3.32 20.33
CA THR A 31 2.97 3.91 21.01
C THR A 31 3.38 5.20 20.34
N GLU A 32 3.44 6.32 21.08
CA GLU A 32 3.75 7.65 20.52
C GLU A 32 5.13 7.71 19.83
N THR A 33 6.10 6.95 20.32
CA THR A 33 7.40 6.78 19.70
C THR A 33 7.84 5.33 19.76
N SER A 34 8.54 4.90 18.71
CA SER A 34 9.07 3.56 18.59
C SER A 34 10.39 3.60 17.81
N ASN A 35 11.19 2.54 17.89
CA ASN A 35 12.37 2.39 17.04
C ASN A 35 12.19 1.21 16.08
N LEU A 36 13.05 1.15 15.06
CA LEU A 36 13.07 0.09 14.03
C LEU A 36 13.02 -1.32 14.65
N PHE A 37 13.86 -1.55 15.65
CA PHE A 37 14.01 -2.84 16.30
C PHE A 37 12.71 -3.29 16.97
N SER A 38 12.10 -2.41 17.78
CA SER A 38 10.88 -2.71 18.50
C SER A 38 9.70 -2.94 17.55
N LEU A 39 9.51 -2.10 16.53
CA LEU A 39 8.41 -2.27 15.57
C LEU A 39 8.58 -3.52 14.72
N GLY A 40 9.79 -3.72 14.19
CA GLY A 40 10.11 -4.89 13.38
C GLY A 40 9.87 -6.18 14.14
N LYS A 41 10.39 -6.30 15.37
CA LYS A 41 10.19 -7.51 16.19
C LYS A 41 8.72 -7.71 16.57
N ARG A 42 8.03 -6.67 17.04
CA ARG A 42 6.59 -6.77 17.39
C ARG A 42 5.73 -7.21 16.21
N LEU A 43 6.03 -6.74 15.00
CA LEU A 43 5.32 -7.20 13.79
C LEU A 43 5.60 -8.67 13.53
N ILE A 44 6.88 -9.08 13.52
CA ILE A 44 7.28 -10.47 13.29
C ILE A 44 6.63 -11.39 14.32
N ASP A 45 6.78 -11.10 15.61
CA ASP A 45 6.20 -11.89 16.71
C ASP A 45 4.69 -12.07 16.56
N ARG A 46 3.98 -11.00 16.13
CA ARG A 46 2.54 -11.03 15.89
C ARG A 46 2.17 -11.96 14.74
N VAL A 47 2.85 -11.89 13.61
CA VAL A 47 2.50 -12.66 12.40
C VAL A 47 3.08 -14.08 12.36
N THR A 48 4.13 -14.36 13.12
CA THR A 48 4.72 -15.69 13.28
C THR A 48 4.18 -16.44 14.49
N LYS A 49 3.21 -15.87 15.22
CA LYS A 49 2.55 -16.53 16.36
C LYS A 49 2.01 -17.89 15.95
N LYS A 50 2.38 -18.94 16.69
CA LYS A 50 1.92 -20.30 16.42
C LYS A 50 0.51 -20.53 16.95
N ILE A 51 -0.35 -21.05 16.10
CA ILE A 51 -1.74 -21.42 16.39
C ILE A 51 -1.86 -22.93 16.20
N ARG A 52 -2.56 -23.58 17.14
CA ARG A 52 -2.85 -25.01 17.05
C ARG A 52 -4.13 -25.21 16.26
N ILE A 53 -4.05 -25.98 15.19
CA ILE A 53 -5.20 -26.38 14.36
C ILE A 53 -5.39 -27.89 14.45
N SER A 54 -6.64 -28.33 14.45
CA SER A 54 -7.00 -29.75 14.51
C SER A 54 -7.27 -30.31 13.10
N PRO A 55 -6.84 -31.54 12.79
CA PRO A 55 -7.30 -32.25 11.60
C PRO A 55 -8.82 -32.50 11.60
N PRO A 56 -9.46 -32.72 10.44
CA PRO A 56 -8.87 -32.73 9.11
C PRO A 56 -8.49 -31.32 8.62
N LEU A 57 -7.32 -31.21 8.00
CA LEU A 57 -6.85 -29.95 7.43
C LEU A 57 -7.47 -29.72 6.06
N GLU A 58 -7.87 -28.47 5.79
CA GLU A 58 -8.36 -28.08 4.48
C GLU A 58 -7.29 -28.26 3.39
N ASP A 59 -7.71 -28.71 2.20
CA ASP A 59 -6.81 -29.03 1.07
C ASP A 59 -5.88 -27.88 0.69
N HIS A 60 -6.38 -26.64 0.80
CA HIS A 60 -5.61 -25.46 0.45
C HIS A 60 -4.43 -25.22 1.42
N ILE A 61 -4.60 -25.58 2.70
CA ILE A 61 -3.53 -25.54 3.71
C ILE A 61 -2.48 -26.59 3.38
N GLN A 62 -2.89 -27.82 3.07
CA GLN A 62 -1.97 -28.89 2.70
C GLN A 62 -1.17 -28.53 1.45
N LYS A 63 -1.84 -27.97 0.42
CA LYS A 63 -1.21 -27.48 -0.80
C LYS A 63 -0.21 -26.36 -0.53
N TYR A 64 -0.58 -25.37 0.29
CA TYR A 64 0.31 -24.29 0.69
C TYR A 64 1.57 -24.82 1.38
N VAL A 65 1.42 -25.69 2.39
CA VAL A 65 2.53 -26.30 3.12
C VAL A 65 3.43 -27.09 2.17
N LYS A 66 2.86 -27.86 1.23
CA LYS A 66 3.61 -28.60 0.23
C LYS A 66 4.44 -27.70 -0.69
N LEU A 67 3.91 -26.55 -1.11
CA LEU A 67 4.53 -25.71 -2.14
C LEU A 67 5.38 -24.56 -1.59
N ARG A 68 5.06 -24.05 -0.40
CA ARG A 68 5.64 -22.81 0.15
C ARG A 68 6.52 -23.03 1.36
N LEU A 69 6.23 -24.02 2.21
CA LEU A 69 7.03 -24.33 3.39
C LEU A 69 8.10 -25.38 3.08
N THR A 70 9.03 -25.01 2.19
CA THR A 70 10.05 -25.94 1.67
C THR A 70 11.37 -25.93 2.45
N ASP A 71 11.59 -24.89 3.26
CA ASP A 71 12.81 -24.77 4.06
C ASP A 71 12.92 -25.88 5.12
N GLY A 72 14.16 -26.27 5.44
CA GLY A 72 14.43 -27.37 6.38
C GLY A 72 13.83 -27.17 7.78
N THR A 73 13.62 -25.92 8.19
CA THR A 73 12.97 -25.55 9.46
C THR A 73 11.51 -26.04 9.56
N TYR A 74 10.85 -26.28 8.42
CA TYR A 74 9.45 -26.73 8.36
C TYR A 74 9.29 -28.23 8.08
N LYS A 75 10.38 -29.00 8.06
CA LYS A 75 10.35 -30.43 7.69
C LYS A 75 9.36 -31.24 8.52
N GLU A 76 9.39 -31.09 9.85
CA GLU A 76 8.49 -31.83 10.75
C GLU A 76 7.04 -31.39 10.62
N LEU A 77 6.79 -30.07 10.49
CA LEU A 77 5.45 -29.54 10.22
C LEU A 77 4.90 -30.12 8.92
N ARG A 78 5.70 -30.12 7.86
CA ARG A 78 5.32 -30.62 6.54
C ARG A 78 5.04 -32.13 6.56
N LYS A 79 5.83 -32.90 7.32
CA LYS A 79 5.55 -34.33 7.56
C LYS A 79 4.22 -34.52 8.28
N ALA A 80 3.96 -33.75 9.34
CA ALA A 80 2.71 -33.84 10.11
C ALA A 80 1.47 -33.46 9.27
N VAL A 81 1.58 -32.43 8.42
CA VAL A 81 0.49 -31.98 7.55
C VAL A 81 0.23 -32.96 6.40
N LEU A 82 1.28 -33.46 5.74
CA LEU A 82 1.13 -34.26 4.51
C LEU A 82 0.92 -35.75 4.74
N ASN A 83 1.44 -36.30 5.84
CA ASN A 83 1.33 -37.73 6.14
C ASN A 83 0.20 -38.04 7.13
N GLY A 84 -0.54 -37.01 7.57
CA GLY A 84 -1.58 -37.12 8.59
C GLY A 84 -0.99 -37.21 10.00
N ALA A 85 -1.31 -36.23 10.86
CA ALA A 85 -0.80 -36.18 12.22
C ALA A 85 -1.48 -37.15 13.21
N ASN A 86 -2.07 -38.27 12.76
CA ASN A 86 -2.84 -39.19 13.63
C ASN A 86 -3.84 -38.45 14.55
N ASN A 87 -4.61 -37.49 14.01
CA ASN A 87 -5.53 -36.61 14.75
C ASN A 87 -4.88 -35.65 15.79
N ALA A 88 -3.54 -35.57 15.88
CA ALA A 88 -2.87 -34.62 16.75
C ALA A 88 -2.98 -33.18 16.21
N GLN A 89 -3.06 -32.22 17.13
CA GLN A 89 -3.03 -30.80 16.80
C GLN A 89 -1.69 -30.42 16.16
N ILE A 90 -1.76 -29.60 15.11
CA ILE A 90 -0.59 -29.12 14.36
C ILE A 90 -0.41 -27.64 14.68
N ALA A 91 0.82 -27.23 15.04
CA ALA A 91 1.15 -25.83 15.29
C ALA A 91 1.64 -25.16 13.99
N MET A 92 0.91 -24.16 13.51
CA MET A 92 1.26 -23.38 12.32
C MET A 92 1.34 -21.89 12.65
N GLU A 93 2.21 -21.14 11.97
CA GLU A 93 2.24 -19.68 12.13
C GLU A 93 0.94 -19.08 11.58
N ILE A 94 0.39 -18.08 12.28
CA ILE A 94 -0.89 -17.47 11.91
C ILE A 94 -0.88 -16.89 10.49
N GLN A 95 0.25 -16.30 10.05
CA GLN A 95 0.39 -15.83 8.67
C GLN A 95 0.31 -16.96 7.64
N ASP A 96 0.76 -18.17 7.95
CA ASP A 96 0.73 -19.29 7.00
C ASP A 96 -0.70 -19.76 6.79
N LEU A 97 -1.54 -19.73 7.84
CA LEU A 97 -2.97 -20.00 7.75
C LEU A 97 -3.64 -18.98 6.83
N TYR A 98 -3.32 -17.70 6.99
CA TYR A 98 -3.87 -16.65 6.14
C TYR A 98 -3.36 -16.69 4.71
N LEU A 99 -2.06 -16.93 4.50
CA LEU A 99 -1.46 -17.03 3.16
C LEU A 99 -1.92 -18.28 2.40
N ALA A 100 -2.40 -19.31 3.09
CA ALA A 100 -2.94 -20.51 2.46
C ALA A 100 -4.32 -20.28 1.81
N ASP A 101 -5.07 -19.26 2.25
CA ASP A 101 -6.42 -18.95 1.77
C ASP A 101 -6.50 -18.94 0.22
N ASN A 102 -7.49 -19.64 -0.32
CA ASN A 102 -7.73 -19.75 -1.76
C ASN A 102 -8.16 -18.42 -2.38
N ASP A 103 -8.76 -17.52 -1.62
CA ASP A 103 -9.27 -16.25 -2.12
C ASP A 103 -8.20 -15.17 -2.22
N LEU A 104 -7.05 -15.35 -1.57
CA LEU A 104 -5.97 -14.37 -1.69
C LEU A 104 -5.46 -14.33 -3.14
N PRO A 105 -5.11 -13.13 -3.66
CA PRO A 105 -4.60 -12.99 -5.03
C PRO A 105 -3.19 -13.59 -5.19
N SER A 106 -2.45 -13.72 -4.08
CA SER A 106 -1.12 -14.31 -4.01
C SER A 106 -0.93 -15.12 -2.73
N ARG A 107 -0.06 -16.13 -2.76
CA ARG A 107 0.35 -16.93 -1.58
C ARG A 107 1.81 -16.71 -1.20
N THR A 108 2.48 -15.78 -1.85
CA THR A 108 3.87 -15.40 -1.57
C THR A 108 3.93 -14.27 -0.53
N GLY A 109 5.15 -13.91 -0.14
CA GLY A 109 5.41 -12.82 0.79
C GLY A 109 5.36 -13.19 2.27
N LYS A 110 5.47 -14.48 2.61
CA LYS A 110 5.69 -14.92 4.00
C LYS A 110 6.88 -14.17 4.61
N LEU A 111 6.72 -13.73 5.86
CA LEU A 111 7.80 -13.15 6.65
C LEU A 111 8.46 -14.20 7.53
N VAL A 112 9.76 -14.08 7.73
CA VAL A 112 10.55 -14.91 8.64
C VAL A 112 11.19 -14.04 9.72
N GLU A 113 11.71 -14.67 10.78
CA GLU A 113 12.28 -13.98 11.94
C GLU A 113 13.28 -12.88 11.54
N ALA A 114 14.23 -13.19 10.66
CA ALA A 114 15.27 -12.25 10.20
C ALA A 114 14.71 -11.01 9.47
N ASN A 115 13.44 -10.99 9.07
CA ASN A 115 12.85 -9.86 8.37
C ASN A 115 12.55 -8.66 9.28
N TRP A 116 12.64 -8.78 10.61
CA TRP A 116 12.43 -7.66 11.53
C TRP A 116 13.28 -6.43 11.16
N GLN A 117 14.50 -6.63 10.65
CA GLN A 117 15.44 -5.56 10.25
C GLN A 117 14.97 -4.75 9.03
N ARG A 118 13.95 -5.23 8.32
CA ARG A 118 13.42 -4.64 7.08
C ARG A 118 12.08 -3.94 7.27
N TYR A 119 11.57 -3.89 8.51
CA TYR A 119 10.36 -3.16 8.86
C TYR A 119 10.70 -1.99 9.78
N PRO A 120 10.05 -0.82 9.61
CA PRO A 120 8.80 -0.59 8.88
C PRO A 120 8.98 0.04 7.48
N TYR A 121 10.01 -0.33 6.73
CA TYR A 121 10.45 0.43 5.55
C TYR A 121 9.40 0.65 4.45
N LEU A 122 8.50 -0.32 4.18
CA LEU A 122 7.38 -0.07 3.26
C LEU A 122 6.43 1.00 3.82
N GLY A 123 6.09 0.93 5.10
CA GLY A 123 5.23 1.91 5.76
C GLY A 123 5.84 3.31 5.78
N THR A 124 7.16 3.44 5.89
CA THR A 124 7.84 4.74 5.74
C THR A 124 7.87 5.22 4.30
N SER A 125 8.07 4.31 3.34
CA SER A 125 8.13 4.68 1.92
C SER A 125 6.77 5.06 1.34
N LEU A 126 5.67 4.57 1.95
CA LEU A 126 4.29 4.92 1.62
C LEU A 126 3.72 6.06 2.50
N GLU A 127 4.55 6.68 3.33
CA GLU A 127 4.18 7.77 4.25
C GLU A 127 3.03 7.44 5.21
N LEU A 128 2.93 6.17 5.61
CA LEU A 128 2.10 5.77 6.74
C LEU A 128 2.84 6.02 8.07
N ILE A 129 4.16 5.94 8.03
CA ILE A 129 5.03 6.03 9.20
C ILE A 129 6.11 7.07 8.93
N LYS A 130 6.38 7.94 9.90
CA LYS A 130 7.38 9.00 9.77
C LYS A 130 8.78 8.40 9.75
N LYS A 131 9.56 8.70 8.71
CA LYS A 131 10.97 8.30 8.63
C LYS A 131 11.77 8.96 9.76
N GLY A 132 12.71 8.21 10.34
CA GLY A 132 13.58 8.67 11.42
C GLY A 132 13.01 8.46 12.82
N THR A 133 11.78 8.90 13.08
CA THR A 133 11.13 8.75 14.42
C THR A 133 10.22 7.53 14.53
N TYR A 134 9.87 6.90 13.41
CA TYR A 134 8.96 5.77 13.31
C TYR A 134 7.62 5.95 14.05
N SER A 135 7.17 7.19 14.14
CA SER A 135 5.87 7.57 14.68
C SER A 135 4.79 7.48 13.60
N ALA A 136 3.53 7.31 14.02
CA ALA A 136 2.39 7.36 13.11
C ALA A 136 2.33 8.70 12.34
N LEU A 137 2.03 8.62 11.03
CA LEU A 137 1.50 9.75 10.27
C LEU A 137 -0.03 9.64 10.21
N THR A 138 -0.73 10.75 9.95
CA THR A 138 -2.20 10.75 9.83
C THR A 138 -2.70 9.72 8.82
N ARG A 139 -1.95 9.48 7.75
CA ARG A 139 -2.28 8.43 6.78
C ARG A 139 -2.36 7.01 7.37
N SER A 140 -1.63 6.71 8.45
CA SER A 140 -1.82 5.44 9.19
C SER A 140 -3.18 5.38 9.88
N LEU A 141 -3.67 6.50 10.44
CA LEU A 141 -5.01 6.61 11.01
C LEU A 141 -6.09 6.44 9.94
N VAL A 142 -5.86 6.94 8.72
CA VAL A 142 -6.74 6.67 7.58
C VAL A 142 -6.83 5.16 7.33
N LEU A 143 -5.70 4.45 7.26
CA LEU A 143 -5.72 2.99 7.06
C LEU A 143 -6.45 2.27 8.20
N LEU A 144 -6.24 2.68 9.45
CA LEU A 144 -6.92 2.08 10.61
C LEU A 144 -8.42 2.37 10.63
N ALA A 145 -8.85 3.59 10.26
CA ALA A 145 -10.26 3.94 10.12
C ALA A 145 -10.97 3.10 9.04
N LEU A 146 -10.24 2.64 8.03
CA LEU A 146 -10.72 1.76 6.97
C LEU A 146 -10.55 0.27 7.28
N THR A 147 -9.99 -0.07 8.45
CA THR A 147 -9.71 -1.45 8.87
C THR A 147 -10.62 -1.81 10.05
N PRO A 148 -11.67 -2.62 9.86
CA PRO A 148 -12.57 -3.02 10.93
C PRO A 148 -11.82 -3.66 12.10
N LYS A 149 -12.32 -3.46 13.33
CA LYS A 149 -11.67 -3.97 14.55
C LYS A 149 -11.43 -5.49 14.51
N LYS A 150 -12.42 -6.25 14.00
CA LYS A 150 -12.31 -7.71 13.78
C LYS A 150 -11.09 -8.09 12.93
N GLU A 151 -10.76 -7.29 11.92
CA GLU A 151 -9.62 -7.52 11.03
C GLU A 151 -8.29 -7.14 11.69
N GLN A 152 -8.27 -6.13 12.54
CA GLN A 152 -7.09 -5.78 13.34
C GLN A 152 -6.78 -6.88 14.36
N ASP A 153 -7.81 -7.42 15.01
CA ASP A 153 -7.71 -8.46 16.03
C ASP A 153 -7.34 -9.82 15.43
N ALA A 154 -7.67 -10.05 14.15
CA ALA A 154 -7.33 -11.27 13.41
C ALA A 154 -5.80 -11.52 13.33
N PHE A 155 -4.96 -10.49 13.48
CA PHE A 155 -3.50 -10.70 13.59
C PHE A 155 -3.04 -11.15 14.98
N GLN A 156 -3.87 -11.02 16.01
CA GLN A 156 -3.56 -11.47 17.37
C GLN A 156 -4.16 -12.85 17.66
N GLU A 157 -5.38 -13.07 17.16
CA GLU A 157 -6.14 -14.30 17.34
C GLU A 157 -6.66 -14.77 15.98
N TYR A 158 -6.32 -16.02 15.62
CA TYR A 158 -6.69 -16.56 14.32
C TYR A 158 -8.21 -16.62 14.16
N ASN A 159 -8.67 -16.02 13.08
CA ASN A 159 -10.06 -16.01 12.67
C ASN A 159 -10.17 -16.46 11.21
N SER A 160 -10.63 -17.70 10.98
CA SER A 160 -10.78 -18.25 9.63
C SER A 160 -11.80 -17.50 8.78
N ALA A 161 -12.79 -16.84 9.40
CA ALA A 161 -13.80 -16.04 8.71
C ALA A 161 -13.35 -14.61 8.40
N CYS A 162 -12.13 -14.23 8.80
CA CYS A 162 -11.59 -12.89 8.55
C CYS A 162 -10.09 -12.98 8.27
N ASN A 163 -9.74 -13.04 6.98
CA ASN A 163 -8.35 -13.00 6.55
C ASN A 163 -7.86 -11.55 6.44
N PRO A 164 -7.02 -11.06 7.36
CA PRO A 164 -6.61 -9.67 7.37
C PRO A 164 -5.55 -9.35 6.31
N MET A 165 -5.06 -10.36 5.58
CA MET A 165 -4.20 -10.16 4.40
C MET A 165 -4.99 -9.71 3.17
N ARG A 166 -6.31 -9.92 3.15
CA ARG A 166 -7.19 -9.46 2.06
C ARG A 166 -7.44 -7.96 2.19
N LEU A 167 -7.36 -7.22 1.09
CA LEU A 167 -7.72 -5.80 1.10
C LEU A 167 -9.20 -5.62 0.74
N SER A 168 -9.90 -4.76 1.47
CA SER A 168 -11.15 -4.18 0.99
C SER A 168 -10.89 -3.15 -0.11
N ASP A 169 -11.89 -2.81 -0.91
CA ASP A 169 -11.75 -1.74 -1.91
C ASP A 169 -11.33 -0.41 -1.26
N ALA A 170 -11.87 -0.11 -0.06
CA ALA A 170 -11.50 1.09 0.68
C ALA A 170 -9.99 1.13 1.02
N GLN A 171 -9.44 0.02 1.51
CA GLN A 171 -8.01 -0.11 1.80
C GLN A 171 -7.17 -0.08 0.52
N ALA A 172 -7.64 -0.72 -0.56
CA ALA A 172 -6.96 -0.74 -1.85
C ALA A 172 -6.87 0.66 -2.47
N ILE A 173 -7.92 1.49 -2.37
CA ILE A 173 -7.88 2.89 -2.84
C ILE A 173 -6.77 3.67 -2.12
N LEU A 174 -6.75 3.62 -0.79
CA LEU A 174 -5.73 4.33 -0.01
C LEU A 174 -4.31 3.89 -0.39
N LEU A 175 -4.08 2.58 -0.44
CA LEU A 175 -2.74 2.06 -0.68
C LEU A 175 -2.28 2.26 -2.13
N LEU A 176 -3.19 2.19 -3.11
CA LEU A 176 -2.88 2.58 -4.48
C LEU A 176 -2.48 4.05 -4.58
N TYR A 177 -3.22 4.95 -3.90
CA TYR A 177 -2.86 6.36 -3.82
C TYR A 177 -1.43 6.52 -3.28
N CYS A 178 -1.11 5.83 -2.17
CA CYS A 178 0.22 5.90 -1.56
C CYS A 178 1.34 5.47 -2.51
N PHE A 179 1.14 4.40 -3.29
CA PHE A 179 2.14 3.95 -4.26
C PHE A 179 2.33 4.97 -5.39
N ILE A 180 1.26 5.52 -5.93
CA ILE A 180 1.34 6.51 -6.99
C ILE A 180 2.02 7.78 -6.48
N ASP A 181 1.64 8.25 -5.29
CA ASP A 181 2.23 9.45 -4.68
C ASP A 181 3.73 9.27 -4.34
N ASN A 182 4.21 8.04 -4.12
CA ASN A 182 5.57 7.80 -3.63
C ASN A 182 6.51 7.04 -4.59
N ASP A 183 6.02 6.38 -5.64
CA ASP A 183 6.85 5.58 -6.57
C ASP A 183 6.49 5.77 -8.06
N ALA A 184 5.69 6.80 -8.40
CA ALA A 184 5.25 7.09 -9.76
C ALA A 184 6.36 7.09 -10.82
N GLU A 185 7.53 7.65 -10.50
CA GLU A 185 8.63 7.77 -11.46
C GLU A 185 9.16 6.38 -11.88
N VAL A 186 8.92 5.34 -11.08
CA VAL A 186 9.27 3.96 -11.44
C VAL A 186 8.07 3.19 -11.96
N ILE A 187 6.94 3.22 -11.25
CA ILE A 187 5.81 2.33 -11.58
C ILE A 187 5.16 2.69 -12.91
N LEU A 188 5.02 3.98 -13.25
CA LEU A 188 4.39 4.39 -14.51
C LEU A 188 5.17 3.90 -15.74
N PRO A 189 6.48 4.19 -15.89
CA PRO A 189 7.24 3.67 -17.03
C PRO A 189 7.41 2.16 -17.00
N LEU A 190 7.50 1.53 -15.81
CA LEU A 190 7.52 0.07 -15.69
C LEU A 190 6.23 -0.53 -16.23
N PHE A 191 5.08 -0.01 -15.82
CA PHE A 191 3.77 -0.53 -16.18
C PHE A 191 3.48 -0.32 -17.66
N ASN A 192 3.88 0.82 -18.24
CA ASN A 192 3.84 1.02 -19.69
C ASN A 192 4.68 0.00 -20.45
N LYS A 193 5.88 -0.35 -19.96
CA LYS A 193 6.68 -1.43 -20.57
C LYS A 193 5.99 -2.79 -20.45
N LEU A 194 5.40 -3.11 -19.30
CA LEU A 194 4.69 -4.37 -19.05
C LEU A 194 3.42 -4.50 -19.91
N LEU A 195 2.67 -3.42 -20.13
CA LEU A 195 1.51 -3.41 -21.01
C LEU A 195 1.86 -3.75 -22.46
N ASN A 196 3.06 -3.39 -22.89
CA ASN A 196 3.58 -3.62 -24.24
C ASN A 196 4.33 -4.96 -24.39
N VAL A 197 4.38 -5.78 -23.35
CA VAL A 197 4.89 -7.16 -23.47
C VAL A 197 3.83 -7.97 -24.21
N ASN A 198 4.12 -8.40 -25.43
CA ASN A 198 3.26 -9.27 -26.24
C ASN A 198 3.24 -10.71 -25.69
N ALA A 199 2.80 -10.89 -24.45
CA ALA A 199 2.64 -12.19 -23.80
C ALA A 199 1.44 -12.17 -22.84
N ASP A 200 0.76 -13.31 -22.70
CA ASP A 200 -0.38 -13.46 -21.78
C ASP A 200 0.03 -13.34 -20.30
N SER A 201 1.29 -13.65 -20.00
CA SER A 201 1.89 -13.50 -18.68
C SER A 201 3.33 -13.02 -18.74
N PHE A 202 3.80 -12.45 -17.63
CA PHE A 202 5.19 -12.09 -17.42
C PHE A 202 5.65 -12.52 -16.02
N ASN A 203 6.95 -12.64 -15.81
CA ASN A 203 7.53 -12.98 -14.51
C ASN A 203 8.36 -11.81 -13.95
N GLU A 204 8.74 -11.93 -12.68
CA GLU A 204 9.53 -10.92 -12.00
C GLU A 204 10.91 -10.66 -12.63
N ARG A 205 11.49 -11.66 -13.32
CA ARG A 205 12.78 -11.53 -13.98
C ARG A 205 12.67 -10.59 -15.17
N LEU A 206 11.71 -10.83 -16.06
CA LEU A 206 11.44 -9.97 -17.21
C LEU A 206 11.14 -8.54 -16.77
N ALA A 207 10.21 -8.39 -15.82
CA ALA A 207 9.85 -7.07 -15.29
C ALA A 207 11.05 -6.35 -14.65
N GLY A 208 11.88 -7.09 -13.91
CA GLY A 208 13.06 -6.56 -13.23
C GLY A 208 14.18 -6.10 -14.18
N GLU A 209 14.23 -6.62 -15.41
CA GLU A 209 15.20 -6.20 -16.43
C GLU A 209 14.94 -4.79 -16.96
N PHE A 210 13.73 -4.24 -16.77
CA PHE A 210 13.42 -2.86 -17.14
C PHE A 210 13.90 -1.82 -16.13
N LEU A 211 14.14 -2.22 -14.87
CA LEU A 211 14.43 -1.28 -13.79
C LEU A 211 15.72 -0.48 -13.99
N PRO A 212 16.86 -1.03 -14.42
CA PRO A 212 18.09 -0.26 -14.56
C PRO A 212 17.92 0.97 -15.47
N ASP A 213 17.26 0.79 -16.62
CA ASP A 213 17.07 1.86 -17.60
C ASP A 213 16.08 2.91 -17.10
N ILE A 214 14.99 2.48 -16.45
CA ILE A 214 14.03 3.38 -15.81
C ILE A 214 14.74 4.26 -14.76
N LEU A 215 15.50 3.64 -13.84
CA LEU A 215 16.18 4.37 -12.77
C LEU A 215 17.24 5.34 -13.31
N ARG A 216 17.96 4.97 -14.38
CA ARG A 216 18.93 5.87 -15.04
C ARG A 216 18.25 7.05 -15.71
N ASN A 217 17.09 6.85 -16.34
CA ASN A 217 16.32 7.94 -16.94
C ASN A 217 15.85 8.94 -15.86
N ILE A 218 15.35 8.45 -14.72
CA ILE A 218 15.00 9.32 -13.58
C ILE A 218 16.21 10.16 -13.15
N VAL A 219 17.39 9.55 -12.99
CA VAL A 219 18.61 10.28 -12.62
C VAL A 219 18.95 11.35 -13.65
N LYS A 220 18.88 11.01 -14.94
CA LYS A 220 19.13 11.95 -16.04
C LYS A 220 18.17 13.13 -15.99
N ASP A 221 16.87 12.88 -15.91
CA ASP A 221 15.82 13.90 -16.00
C ASP A 221 15.84 14.86 -14.80
N PHE A 222 16.15 14.35 -13.61
CA PHE A 222 16.23 15.19 -12.41
C PHE A 222 17.60 15.87 -12.23
N SER A 223 18.69 15.29 -12.73
CA SER A 223 20.04 15.89 -12.62
C SER A 223 20.18 17.25 -13.32
N GLN A 224 19.31 17.54 -14.28
CA GLN A 224 19.29 18.81 -15.02
C GLN A 224 18.66 19.97 -14.23
N ARG A 225 18.10 19.69 -13.05
CA ARG A 225 17.40 20.68 -12.21
C ARG A 225 18.34 21.27 -11.16
N SER A 226 17.94 22.40 -10.58
CA SER A 226 18.54 22.90 -9.35
C SER A 226 18.08 22.01 -8.18
N LEU A 227 19.00 21.19 -7.64
CA LEU A 227 18.72 20.20 -6.60
C LEU A 227 19.30 20.59 -5.25
N THR A 228 18.59 20.24 -4.16
CA THR A 228 19.15 20.27 -2.80
C THR A 228 20.20 19.16 -2.60
N ILE A 229 20.92 19.20 -1.48
CA ILE A 229 21.91 18.15 -1.15
C ILE A 229 21.21 16.80 -0.98
N GLU A 230 20.09 16.78 -0.28
CA GLU A 230 19.30 15.57 -0.04
C GLU A 230 18.79 14.94 -1.34
N GLU A 231 18.37 15.76 -2.31
CA GLU A 231 17.94 15.29 -3.62
C GLU A 231 19.11 14.70 -4.41
N ARG A 232 20.30 15.31 -4.36
CA ARG A 232 21.51 14.76 -5.00
C ARG A 232 21.92 13.41 -4.41
N ASP A 233 21.89 13.30 -3.09
CA ASP A 233 22.18 12.03 -2.40
C ASP A 233 21.18 10.94 -2.78
N ARG A 234 19.90 11.31 -2.90
CA ARG A 234 18.85 10.40 -3.37
C ARG A 234 19.08 9.94 -4.80
N LEU A 235 19.43 10.83 -5.72
CA LEU A 235 19.77 10.45 -7.10
C LEU A 235 21.00 9.54 -7.15
N SER A 236 22.02 9.79 -6.32
CA SER A 236 23.19 8.93 -6.19
C SER A 236 22.82 7.51 -5.76
N LEU A 237 21.92 7.38 -4.77
CA LEU A 237 21.41 6.08 -4.33
C LEU A 237 20.60 5.36 -5.41
N ILE A 238 19.76 6.09 -6.15
CA ILE A 238 18.99 5.55 -7.28
C ILE A 238 19.95 4.99 -8.35
N ASN A 239 20.99 5.75 -8.71
CA ASN A 239 21.98 5.31 -9.70
C ASN A 239 22.76 4.08 -9.23
N LYS A 240 23.16 4.03 -7.95
CA LYS A 240 23.79 2.83 -7.36
C LYS A 240 22.87 1.60 -7.40
N THR A 241 21.58 1.80 -7.15
CA THR A 241 20.57 0.74 -7.23
C THR A 241 20.45 0.22 -8.66
N ALA A 242 20.38 1.12 -9.65
CA ALA A 242 20.38 0.75 -11.07
C ALA A 242 21.58 -0.12 -11.45
N ALA A 243 22.79 0.30 -11.06
CA ALA A 243 24.02 -0.46 -11.30
C ALA A 243 24.03 -1.83 -10.60
N SER A 244 23.49 -1.92 -9.39
CA SER A 244 23.38 -3.17 -8.63
C SER A 244 22.43 -4.18 -9.31
N ILE A 245 21.27 -3.69 -9.79
CA ILE A 245 20.32 -4.53 -10.53
C ILE A 245 20.94 -5.01 -11.85
N ASP A 246 21.60 -4.13 -12.60
CA ASP A 246 22.19 -4.45 -13.91
C ASP A 246 23.30 -5.51 -13.82
N LYS A 247 24.07 -5.52 -12.72
CA LYS A 247 25.04 -6.59 -12.39
C LYS A 247 24.42 -7.99 -12.26
N ASN A 248 23.10 -8.09 -12.14
CA ASN A 248 22.35 -9.36 -12.08
C ASN A 248 21.74 -9.76 -13.44
N LYS A 249 21.89 -8.93 -14.49
CA LYS A 249 21.46 -9.27 -15.84
C LYS A 249 22.27 -10.47 -16.36
N GLY A 250 21.59 -11.41 -17.01
CA GLY A 250 22.20 -12.65 -17.52
C GLY A 250 22.61 -13.69 -16.46
N LYS A 251 22.64 -13.35 -15.16
CA LYS A 251 23.02 -14.31 -14.10
C LYS A 251 21.91 -15.35 -13.83
N PRO A 252 22.26 -16.54 -13.34
CA PRO A 252 21.29 -17.53 -12.88
C PRO A 252 20.35 -16.96 -11.81
N TYR A 253 19.11 -17.45 -11.82
CA TYR A 253 18.10 -17.00 -10.86
C TYR A 253 18.38 -17.60 -9.48
N THR A 254 18.60 -16.73 -8.48
CA THR A 254 18.83 -17.11 -7.08
C THR A 254 17.65 -16.76 -6.18
N GLY A 255 16.62 -16.08 -6.69
CA GLY A 255 15.42 -15.69 -5.94
C GLY A 255 15.60 -14.61 -4.87
N GLY A 256 16.80 -14.01 -4.75
CA GLY A 256 17.12 -12.99 -3.75
C GLY A 256 18.18 -11.98 -4.18
N GLY A 257 18.35 -11.74 -5.48
CA GLY A 257 19.25 -10.71 -5.99
C GLY A 257 18.64 -9.31 -5.90
N ALA A 258 19.48 -8.28 -6.14
CA ALA A 258 19.03 -6.88 -6.12
C ALA A 258 17.85 -6.62 -7.09
N ARG A 259 17.79 -7.36 -8.21
CA ARG A 259 16.67 -7.34 -9.16
C ARG A 259 15.37 -7.79 -8.50
N GLU A 260 15.35 -8.99 -7.94
CA GLU A 260 14.15 -9.58 -7.30
C GLU A 260 13.70 -8.76 -6.09
N GLU A 261 14.64 -8.27 -5.29
CA GLU A 261 14.35 -7.38 -4.15
C GLU A 261 13.65 -6.09 -4.61
N SER A 262 14.11 -5.51 -5.72
CA SER A 262 13.63 -4.21 -6.21
C SER A 262 12.32 -4.29 -6.99
N ILE A 263 12.07 -5.41 -7.69
CA ILE A 263 10.88 -5.56 -8.54
C ILE A 263 9.67 -6.12 -7.78
N ARG A 264 9.86 -7.01 -6.78
CA ARG A 264 8.74 -7.67 -6.09
C ARG A 264 7.81 -6.70 -5.38
N VAL A 265 8.34 -5.63 -4.77
CA VAL A 265 7.53 -4.55 -4.15
C VAL A 265 6.71 -3.76 -5.19
N ARG A 266 7.06 -3.86 -6.47
CA ARG A 266 6.35 -3.21 -7.60
C ARG A 266 5.44 -4.17 -8.37
N LEU A 267 5.34 -5.44 -7.94
CA LEU A 267 4.48 -6.45 -8.54
C LEU A 267 3.51 -7.07 -7.53
N GLU A 268 4.01 -7.64 -6.45
CA GLU A 268 3.18 -8.38 -5.47
C GLU A 268 2.10 -7.50 -4.79
N PRO A 269 2.40 -6.27 -4.34
CA PRO A 269 1.37 -5.36 -3.83
C PRO A 269 0.27 -5.08 -4.84
N PHE A 270 0.59 -5.05 -6.13
CA PHE A 270 -0.39 -4.76 -7.18
C PHE A 270 -1.28 -5.96 -7.52
N CYS A 271 -0.92 -7.17 -7.07
CA CYS A 271 -1.87 -8.28 -6.97
C CYS A 271 -2.90 -8.05 -5.86
N ASP A 272 -2.46 -7.57 -4.69
CA ASP A 272 -3.38 -7.19 -3.59
C ASP A 272 -4.31 -6.05 -3.99
N LEU A 273 -3.83 -5.13 -4.83
CA LEU A 273 -4.62 -4.02 -5.39
C LEU A 273 -5.50 -4.40 -6.58
N GLY A 274 -5.46 -5.65 -7.06
CA GLY A 274 -6.29 -6.13 -8.17
C GLY A 274 -5.88 -5.64 -9.57
N LEU A 275 -4.69 -5.08 -9.72
CA LEU A 275 -4.15 -4.65 -11.03
C LEU A 275 -3.41 -5.77 -11.75
N PHE A 276 -2.82 -6.69 -10.98
CA PHE A 276 -2.28 -7.94 -11.51
C PHE A 276 -3.06 -9.12 -10.97
N GLN A 277 -3.11 -10.18 -11.76
CA GLN A 277 -3.56 -11.50 -11.33
C GLN A 277 -2.43 -12.50 -11.50
N LYS A 278 -2.43 -13.56 -10.69
CA LYS A 278 -1.43 -14.62 -10.77
C LYS A 278 -2.07 -15.86 -11.38
N PRO A 279 -1.66 -16.30 -12.60
CA PRO A 279 -2.09 -17.58 -13.15
C PRO A 279 -1.79 -18.74 -12.20
N ASN A 280 -0.66 -18.63 -11.49
CA ASN A 280 -0.33 -19.51 -10.37
C ASN A 280 0.02 -18.68 -9.12
N LYS A 281 -0.85 -18.73 -8.11
CA LYS A 281 -0.73 -17.96 -6.86
C LYS A 281 0.54 -18.28 -6.05
N ASP A 282 1.17 -19.42 -6.31
CA ASP A 282 2.37 -19.89 -5.60
C ASP A 282 3.70 -19.49 -6.29
N ARG A 283 3.64 -18.88 -7.50
CA ARG A 283 4.80 -18.51 -8.33
C ARG A 283 4.86 -17.00 -8.61
N TYR A 284 6.02 -16.47 -8.96
CA TYR A 284 6.19 -15.06 -9.34
C TYR A 284 5.90 -14.84 -10.83
N GLU A 285 4.65 -15.11 -11.21
CA GLU A 285 4.12 -14.98 -12.56
C GLU A 285 2.80 -14.19 -12.50
N TYR A 286 2.63 -13.28 -13.45
CA TYR A 286 1.62 -12.23 -13.41
C TYR A 286 0.98 -12.06 -14.79
N ALA A 287 -0.29 -11.66 -14.78
CA ALA A 287 -0.99 -11.17 -15.95
C ALA A 287 -1.69 -9.85 -15.58
N THR A 288 -1.80 -8.95 -16.55
CA THR A 288 -2.51 -7.66 -16.39
C THR A 288 -4.01 -7.89 -16.29
N THR A 289 -4.72 -7.08 -15.48
CA THR A 289 -6.19 -7.06 -15.43
C THR A 289 -6.77 -5.93 -16.29
N PRO A 290 -8.08 -5.92 -16.57
CA PRO A 290 -8.73 -4.75 -17.19
C PRO A 290 -8.56 -3.47 -16.36
N ALA A 291 -8.59 -3.58 -15.03
CA ALA A 291 -8.39 -2.45 -14.12
C ALA A 291 -7.00 -1.81 -14.30
N PHE A 292 -5.97 -2.61 -14.58
CA PHE A 292 -4.62 -2.11 -14.88
C PHE A 292 -4.58 -1.30 -16.17
N LYS A 293 -5.27 -1.75 -17.23
CA LYS A 293 -5.34 -1.02 -18.50
C LYS A 293 -6.04 0.33 -18.32
N ILE A 294 -7.19 0.33 -17.66
CA ILE A 294 -7.93 1.56 -17.33
C ILE A 294 -7.07 2.53 -16.50
N LEU A 295 -6.33 2.02 -15.52
CA LEU A 295 -5.42 2.86 -14.73
C LEU A 295 -4.39 3.54 -15.63
N LEU A 296 -3.72 2.79 -16.51
CA LEU A 296 -2.68 3.34 -17.38
C LEU A 296 -3.20 4.26 -18.46
N GLU A 297 -4.35 3.96 -19.05
CA GLU A 297 -5.01 4.83 -20.02
C GLU A 297 -5.32 6.19 -19.40
N ASN A 298 -5.99 6.20 -18.23
CA ASN A 298 -6.37 7.43 -17.57
C ASN A 298 -5.15 8.17 -16.99
N TRP A 299 -4.24 7.47 -16.31
CA TRP A 299 -3.04 8.10 -15.74
C TRP A 299 -2.09 8.61 -16.83
N GLY A 300 -1.91 7.86 -17.92
CA GLY A 300 -1.08 8.26 -19.05
C GLY A 300 -1.68 9.40 -19.89
N SER A 301 -2.98 9.69 -19.75
CA SER A 301 -3.65 10.78 -20.46
C SER A 301 -3.44 12.18 -19.87
N VAL A 302 -2.88 12.27 -18.66
CA VAL A 302 -2.57 13.55 -18.02
C VAL A 302 -1.06 13.82 -18.02
N ALA A 303 -0.69 15.10 -18.07
CA ALA A 303 0.72 15.51 -18.18
C ALA A 303 1.55 15.20 -16.93
N GLU A 304 0.94 15.28 -15.74
CA GLU A 304 1.64 15.14 -14.46
C GLU A 304 0.87 14.23 -13.50
N THR A 305 1.62 13.46 -12.69
CA THR A 305 1.04 12.56 -11.68
C THR A 305 0.19 13.31 -10.65
N ASP A 306 0.56 14.55 -10.29
CA ASP A 306 -0.24 15.35 -9.35
C ASP A 306 -1.60 15.70 -9.93
N VAL A 307 -1.69 15.96 -11.23
CA VAL A 307 -2.97 16.22 -11.90
C VAL A 307 -3.85 14.97 -11.83
N PHE A 308 -3.29 13.79 -12.11
CA PHE A 308 -4.00 12.51 -11.98
C PHE A 308 -4.55 12.32 -10.56
N LEU A 309 -3.70 12.45 -9.55
CA LEU A 309 -4.05 12.27 -8.14
C LEU A 309 -5.12 13.27 -7.67
N GLN A 310 -5.12 14.49 -8.21
CA GLN A 310 -6.05 15.55 -7.81
C GLN A 310 -7.39 15.52 -8.55
N GLN A 311 -7.42 15.06 -9.80
CA GLN A 311 -8.57 15.29 -10.68
C GLN A 311 -9.31 14.04 -11.12
N THR A 312 -8.65 12.88 -11.19
CA THR A 312 -9.23 11.70 -11.84
C THR A 312 -8.97 10.40 -11.09
N PHE A 313 -8.38 10.44 -9.90
CA PHE A 313 -7.93 9.25 -9.19
C PHE A 313 -9.09 8.36 -8.75
N PHE A 314 -10.09 8.93 -8.06
CA PHE A 314 -11.24 8.17 -7.58
C PHE A 314 -12.10 7.67 -8.74
N GLN A 315 -12.28 8.51 -9.77
CA GLN A 315 -12.99 8.12 -10.98
C GLN A 315 -12.31 6.96 -11.71
N THR A 316 -10.97 7.00 -11.82
CA THR A 316 -10.20 5.93 -12.44
C THR A 316 -10.29 4.63 -11.66
N PHE A 317 -10.18 4.70 -10.32
CA PHE A 317 -10.36 3.51 -9.49
C PHE A 317 -11.77 2.93 -9.64
N ALA A 318 -12.80 3.78 -9.60
CA ALA A 318 -14.19 3.38 -9.77
C ALA A 318 -14.42 2.68 -11.12
N ALA A 319 -13.91 3.25 -12.21
CA ALA A 319 -13.96 2.67 -13.55
C ALA A 319 -13.25 1.31 -13.60
N GLY A 320 -12.04 1.20 -13.02
CA GLY A 320 -11.30 -0.06 -12.93
C GLY A 320 -12.03 -1.16 -12.16
N ARG A 321 -12.91 -0.80 -11.22
CA ARG A 321 -13.78 -1.73 -10.48
C ARG A 321 -15.15 -1.93 -11.12
N GLY A 322 -15.45 -1.26 -12.23
CA GLY A 322 -16.77 -1.31 -12.87
C GLY A 322 -17.88 -0.67 -12.03
N PHE A 323 -17.55 0.26 -11.13
CA PHE A 323 -18.55 0.97 -10.35
C PHE A 323 -19.26 2.03 -11.19
N SER A 324 -20.59 1.98 -11.19
CA SER A 324 -21.40 3.12 -11.63
C SER A 324 -21.43 4.16 -10.52
N VAL A 325 -20.91 5.35 -10.81
CA VAL A 325 -20.67 6.41 -9.82
C VAL A 325 -21.15 7.75 -10.33
N GLN A 326 -21.47 8.63 -9.40
CA GLN A 326 -21.86 10.02 -9.67
C GLN A 326 -20.98 10.96 -8.86
N GLU A 327 -20.91 12.22 -9.26
CA GLU A 327 -20.33 13.22 -8.38
C GLU A 327 -21.18 13.40 -7.11
N SER A 328 -20.49 13.60 -5.98
CA SER A 328 -21.13 14.00 -4.73
C SER A 328 -21.73 15.40 -4.83
N SER A 329 -22.82 15.67 -4.13
CA SER A 329 -23.27 17.06 -3.94
C SER A 329 -22.31 17.83 -3.01
N GLU A 330 -22.39 19.16 -2.98
CA GLU A 330 -21.63 19.96 -1.99
C GLU A 330 -21.95 19.52 -0.56
N SER A 331 -23.23 19.36 -0.21
CA SER A 331 -23.64 18.96 1.15
C SER A 331 -23.12 17.58 1.55
N GLU A 332 -23.15 16.61 0.62
CA GLU A 332 -22.59 15.27 0.85
C GLU A 332 -21.08 15.31 1.08
N ALA A 333 -20.36 16.07 0.23
CA ALA A 333 -18.92 16.23 0.32
C ALA A 333 -18.50 16.90 1.64
N VAL A 334 -19.14 18.01 2.01
CA VAL A 334 -18.85 18.72 3.26
C VAL A 334 -19.13 17.84 4.47
N ALA A 335 -20.25 17.12 4.50
CA ALA A 335 -20.57 16.22 5.59
C ALA A 335 -19.53 15.08 5.72
N ALA A 336 -19.05 14.55 4.60
CA ALA A 336 -17.99 13.53 4.59
C ALA A 336 -16.64 14.10 5.08
N LEU A 337 -16.27 15.30 4.65
CA LEU A 337 -15.03 15.97 5.06
C LEU A 337 -15.02 16.28 6.56
N VAL A 338 -16.14 16.75 7.13
CA VAL A 338 -16.26 17.00 8.58
C VAL A 338 -16.10 15.70 9.37
N ARG A 339 -16.79 14.62 8.96
CA ARG A 339 -16.67 13.31 9.62
C ARG A 339 -15.24 12.77 9.54
N ALA A 340 -14.61 12.87 8.37
CA ALA A 340 -13.22 12.46 8.19
C ALA A 340 -12.27 13.30 9.05
N GLY A 341 -12.49 14.62 9.13
CA GLY A 341 -11.76 15.53 10.00
C GLY A 341 -11.85 15.14 11.46
N GLU A 342 -13.06 14.81 11.94
CA GLU A 342 -13.30 14.38 13.32
C GLU A 342 -12.60 13.05 13.65
N ILE A 343 -12.61 12.09 12.73
CA ILE A 343 -11.91 10.80 12.89
C ILE A 343 -10.38 11.00 12.99
N LEU A 344 -9.84 11.94 12.22
CA LEU A 344 -8.40 12.08 12.01
C LEU A 344 -7.74 13.21 12.81
N LYS A 345 -8.51 14.00 13.56
CA LYS A 345 -7.98 15.19 14.24
C LYS A 345 -6.90 14.83 15.25
N SER A 346 -5.81 15.60 15.21
CA SER A 346 -4.82 15.62 16.29
C SER A 346 -5.43 16.21 17.58
N SER A 347 -4.68 16.15 18.68
CA SER A 347 -5.04 16.81 19.95
C SER A 347 -5.31 18.31 19.80
N LEU A 348 -4.65 18.98 18.84
CA LEU A 348 -4.87 20.40 18.54
C LEU A 348 -6.05 20.65 17.58
N GLY A 349 -6.67 19.59 17.06
CA GLY A 349 -7.82 19.63 16.15
C GLY A 349 -7.46 19.77 14.67
N TYR A 350 -6.17 19.82 14.31
CA TYR A 350 -5.74 19.93 12.91
C TYR A 350 -5.44 18.57 12.29
N THR A 351 -5.72 18.48 10.98
CA THR A 351 -5.48 17.28 10.16
C THR A 351 -5.00 17.69 8.76
N PRO A 352 -4.07 16.96 8.12
CA PRO A 352 -3.69 17.21 6.73
C PRO A 352 -4.90 17.17 5.77
N ILE A 353 -5.02 18.18 4.90
CA ILE A 353 -6.15 18.31 3.97
C ILE A 353 -6.26 17.09 3.06
N THR A 354 -5.12 16.61 2.55
CA THR A 354 -5.06 15.43 1.69
C THR A 354 -5.62 14.19 2.36
N ASP A 355 -5.27 13.92 3.62
CA ASP A 355 -5.72 12.72 4.33
C ASP A 355 -7.20 12.79 4.70
N VAL A 356 -7.72 13.99 5.03
CA VAL A 356 -9.17 14.24 5.20
C VAL A 356 -9.92 13.99 3.90
N GLY A 357 -9.42 14.54 2.79
CA GLY A 357 -9.98 14.35 1.45
C GLY A 357 -9.97 12.88 1.02
N LEU A 358 -8.88 12.16 1.28
CA LEU A 358 -8.76 10.74 0.99
C LEU A 358 -9.80 9.93 1.77
N LEU A 359 -9.88 10.10 3.10
CA LEU A 359 -10.85 9.34 3.90
C LEU A 359 -12.30 9.65 3.48
N ALA A 360 -12.62 10.93 3.27
CA ALA A 360 -13.95 11.36 2.84
C ALA A 360 -14.30 10.80 1.45
N GLY A 361 -13.39 10.92 0.49
CA GLY A 361 -13.57 10.40 -0.88
C GLY A 361 -13.72 8.88 -0.90
N ILE A 362 -12.91 8.15 -0.12
CA ILE A 362 -13.02 6.70 0.02
C ILE A 362 -14.40 6.32 0.59
N GLN A 363 -14.82 6.94 1.69
CA GLN A 363 -16.11 6.65 2.32
C GLN A 363 -17.30 6.94 1.39
N LEU A 364 -17.25 8.05 0.64
CA LEU A 364 -18.26 8.39 -0.36
C LEU A 364 -18.28 7.38 -1.50
N LEU A 365 -17.12 6.99 -2.02
CA LEU A 365 -17.03 6.06 -3.14
C LEU A 365 -17.50 4.66 -2.74
N THR A 366 -16.99 4.10 -1.65
CA THR A 366 -17.30 2.72 -1.27
C THR A 366 -18.67 2.60 -0.61
N GLY A 367 -19.12 3.61 0.13
CA GLY A 367 -20.40 3.59 0.85
C GLY A 367 -21.60 4.13 0.06
N LYS A 368 -21.38 5.12 -0.82
CA LYS A 368 -22.47 5.82 -1.53
C LYS A 368 -22.32 5.85 -3.06
N LYS A 369 -21.24 5.26 -3.62
CA LYS A 369 -20.93 5.33 -5.06
C LYS A 369 -20.85 6.78 -5.56
N LYS A 370 -20.33 7.67 -4.71
CA LYS A 370 -20.12 9.09 -5.01
C LYS A 370 -18.64 9.42 -5.10
N ILE A 371 -18.26 10.24 -6.08
CA ILE A 371 -16.89 10.72 -6.25
C ILE A 371 -16.71 12.07 -5.54
N LEU A 372 -15.59 12.19 -4.83
CA LEU A 372 -15.01 13.43 -4.36
C LEU A 372 -13.51 13.39 -4.63
N GLU A 373 -13.09 14.02 -5.72
CA GLU A 373 -11.67 14.15 -6.05
C GLU A 373 -10.96 15.13 -5.10
N LEU A 374 -9.65 14.96 -4.95
CA LEU A 374 -8.86 15.78 -4.00
C LEU A 374 -8.83 17.25 -4.42
N GLY A 375 -8.73 17.55 -5.72
CA GLY A 375 -8.75 18.93 -6.21
C GLY A 375 -10.04 19.64 -5.82
N ARG A 376 -11.18 18.94 -5.95
CA ARG A 376 -12.48 19.45 -5.49
C ARG A 376 -12.54 19.62 -3.97
N THR A 377 -11.88 18.75 -3.21
CA THR A 377 -11.77 18.91 -1.75
C THR A 377 -11.12 20.23 -1.36
N PHE A 378 -10.00 20.60 -2.00
CA PHE A 378 -9.33 21.88 -1.72
C PHE A 378 -10.23 23.08 -2.04
N GLU A 379 -10.90 23.06 -3.19
CA GLU A 379 -11.77 24.16 -3.60
C GLU A 379 -13.01 24.30 -2.69
N LEU A 380 -13.63 23.19 -2.31
CA LEU A 380 -14.75 23.19 -1.36
C LEU A 380 -14.34 23.76 -0.01
N LEU A 381 -13.19 23.35 0.53
CA LEU A 381 -12.71 23.84 1.82
C LEU A 381 -12.39 25.34 1.78
N LYS A 382 -11.74 25.84 0.71
CA LYS A 382 -11.50 27.28 0.53
C LYS A 382 -12.81 28.08 0.46
N ALA A 383 -13.78 27.59 -0.32
CA ALA A 383 -15.09 28.21 -0.43
C ALA A 383 -15.83 28.25 0.92
N LEU A 384 -15.76 27.16 1.69
CA LEU A 384 -16.31 27.08 3.04
C LEU A 384 -15.68 28.10 3.99
N GLN A 385 -14.35 28.20 4.03
CA GLN A 385 -13.67 29.18 4.88
C GLN A 385 -14.06 30.61 4.51
N LYS A 386 -14.18 30.93 3.21
CA LYS A 386 -14.60 32.26 2.76
C LYS A 386 -16.04 32.57 3.19
N ARG A 387 -16.92 31.57 3.20
CA ARG A 387 -18.34 31.71 3.57
C ARG A 387 -18.55 31.78 5.08
N ASP A 388 -17.88 30.93 5.85
CA ASP A 388 -17.92 30.88 7.32
C ASP A 388 -16.51 30.60 7.88
N PRO A 389 -15.72 31.66 8.17
CA PRO A 389 -14.38 31.52 8.76
C PRO A 389 -14.36 30.84 10.13
N ASP A 390 -15.50 30.82 10.82
CA ASP A 390 -15.66 30.14 12.12
C ASP A 390 -16.07 28.67 11.96
N PHE A 391 -16.27 28.19 10.73
CA PHE A 391 -16.50 26.77 10.45
C PHE A 391 -15.21 26.01 10.21
N VAL A 392 -14.32 26.58 9.38
CA VAL A 392 -13.07 25.94 8.95
C VAL A 392 -11.89 26.88 9.11
N ARG A 393 -10.80 26.39 9.73
CA ARG A 393 -9.50 27.08 9.76
C ARG A 393 -8.43 26.28 9.06
N PHE A 394 -7.48 26.98 8.44
CA PHE A 394 -6.31 26.37 7.82
C PHE A 394 -5.02 26.76 8.51
N THR A 395 -4.02 25.91 8.35
CA THR A 395 -2.61 26.29 8.50
C THR A 395 -1.88 26.02 7.19
N VAL A 396 -0.82 26.78 6.96
CA VAL A 396 0.06 26.63 5.80
C VAL A 396 1.32 25.86 6.17
N ASP A 397 1.95 25.24 5.19
CA ASP A 397 3.28 24.65 5.33
C ASP A 397 4.39 25.71 5.27
N ARG A 398 5.65 25.25 5.29
CA ARG A 398 6.84 26.11 5.20
C ARG A 398 6.94 26.90 3.89
N MET A 399 6.22 26.47 2.85
CA MET A 399 6.20 27.09 1.53
C MET A 399 4.97 28.00 1.35
N GLY A 400 4.13 28.15 2.38
CA GLY A 400 2.91 28.96 2.34
C GLY A 400 1.72 28.27 1.68
N ALA A 401 1.81 26.97 1.36
CA ALA A 401 0.70 26.22 0.79
C ALA A 401 -0.25 25.70 1.89
N LEU A 402 -1.55 25.67 1.62
CA LEU A 402 -2.54 25.11 2.55
C LEU A 402 -2.22 23.63 2.85
N ALA A 403 -2.00 23.31 4.12
CA ALA A 403 -1.50 22.01 4.52
C ALA A 403 -2.49 21.27 5.44
N HIS A 404 -3.02 21.95 6.44
CA HIS A 404 -3.93 21.33 7.42
C HIS A 404 -5.23 22.10 7.54
N VAL A 405 -6.28 21.38 7.89
CA VAL A 405 -7.62 21.88 8.17
C VAL A 405 -8.03 21.56 9.60
N LYS A 406 -8.80 22.45 10.21
CA LYS A 406 -9.51 22.24 11.47
C LYS A 406 -10.96 22.65 11.30
N PHE A 407 -11.88 21.75 11.64
CA PHE A 407 -13.31 22.03 11.71
C PHE A 407 -13.65 22.48 13.14
N LEU A 408 -14.29 23.64 13.26
CA LEU A 408 -14.56 24.27 14.56
C LEU A 408 -15.98 24.04 15.07
N LYS A 409 -16.92 23.76 14.16
CA LYS A 409 -18.30 23.43 14.49
C LYS A 409 -18.61 22.02 13.96
N PRO A 410 -19.46 21.24 14.64
CA PRO A 410 -20.13 20.13 13.99
C PRO A 410 -20.92 20.65 12.78
N GLN A 411 -21.26 19.77 11.83
CA GLN A 411 -21.92 20.12 10.58
C GLN A 411 -23.01 21.20 10.79
N PRO A 412 -23.07 22.27 9.96
CA PRO A 412 -24.15 23.24 10.10
C PRO A 412 -25.48 22.51 10.00
N GLU A 413 -26.36 22.71 10.99
CA GLU A 413 -27.75 22.29 10.87
C GLU A 413 -28.25 22.88 9.57
N ASN A 414 -28.75 22.03 8.67
CA ASN A 414 -29.37 22.50 7.44
C ASN A 414 -30.48 23.47 7.86
N GLY A 415 -30.27 24.77 7.63
CA GLY A 415 -31.37 25.73 7.66
C GLY A 415 -32.40 25.22 6.65
N ALA A 416 -33.56 24.85 7.17
CA ALA A 416 -34.72 24.44 6.39
C ALA A 416 -35.13 25.53 5.39
#